data_AF-A0A653F3V4-F1
#
_entry.id   AF-A0A653F3V4-F1
#
_cell.length_a   1.000
_cell.length_b   1.000
_cell.length_c   1.000
_cell.angle_alpha   90.00
_cell.angle_beta   90.00
_cell.angle_gamma   90.00
#
_symmetry.space_group_name_H-M   'P 1'
#
loop_
_entity.id
_entity.type
_entity.pdbx_description
1 polymer ?
#
loop_
_entity_poly.entity_id
_entity_poly.type
_entity_poly.pdbx_seq_one_letter_code
_entity_poly.pdbx_strand_id
1 'polypeptide(L)' 'MARTTVNVDDAILDQARVILGTRGVSETINAAMAAVVRRATLDEFTLRDFDITDTELADSRRDRSVSA' A
#
# COMPACT_ATOMS: atom_id res chain seq x y z
N MET A 1 7.67 0.46 22.67
CA MET A 1 8.45 1.02 21.54
C MET A 1 9.90 0.60 21.72
N ALA A 2 10.46 -0.18 20.78
CA ALA A 2 11.89 -0.46 20.77
C ALA A 2 12.62 0.75 20.17
N ARG A 3 13.61 1.29 20.87
CA ARG A 3 14.46 2.37 20.36
C ARG A 3 15.69 1.74 19.72
N THR A 4 15.82 1.94 18.42
CA THR A 4 16.95 1.43 17.64
C THR A 4 17.66 2.62 16.99
N THR A 5 18.99 2.64 17.07
CA THR A 5 19.81 3.64 16.40
C THR A 5 20.32 3.05 15.10
N VAL A 6 20.07 3.75 13.99
CA VAL A 6 20.53 3.39 12.65
C VAL A 6 21.16 4.63 12.02
N ASN A 7 22.24 4.42 11.28
CA ASN A 7 22.86 5.48 10.51
C ASN A 7 22.06 5.68 9.23
N VAL A 8 21.61 6.92 9.02
CA VAL A 8 20.83 7.33 7.86
C VAL A 8 21.52 8.58 7.31
N ASP A 9 21.58 8.69 5.99
CA ASP A 9 22.06 9.90 5.35
C ASP A 9 21.04 11.04 5.59
N ASP A 10 21.49 12.11 6.23
CA ASP A 10 20.66 13.27 6.55
C ASP A 10 20.08 13.94 5.29
N ALA A 11 20.82 13.93 4.18
CA ALA A 11 20.33 14.50 2.92
C ALA A 11 19.15 13.70 2.34
N ILE A 12 19.21 12.38 2.47
CA ILE A 12 18.10 11.49 2.06
C ILE A 12 16.90 11.68 3.00
N LEU A 13 17.17 11.81 4.30
CA LEU A 13 16.13 12.00 5.30
C LEU A 13 15.37 13.32 5.10
N ASP A 14 16.08 14.39 4.76
CA ASP A 14 15.45 15.69 4.48
C ASP A 14 14.61 15.64 3.20
N GLN A 15 15.07 14.97 2.14
CA GLN A 15 14.26 14.74 0.94
C GLN A 15 12.99 13.93 1.27
N ALA A 16 13.14 12.87 2.05
CA ALA A 16 12.02 12.05 2.49
C ALA A 16 11.01 12.86 3.32
N ARG A 17 11.47 13.78 4.18
CA ARG A 17 10.59 14.68 4.94
C ARG A 17 9.73 15.56 4.03
N VAL A 18 10.34 16.13 2.99
CA VAL A 18 9.63 16.98 2.02
C VAL A 18 8.60 16.18 1.24
N ILE A 19 8.96 15.00 0.75
CA ILE A 19 8.07 14.13 -0.04
C ILE A 19 6.91 13.61 0.81
N LEU A 20 7.18 13.19 2.05
CA LEU A 20 6.18 12.59 2.93
C LEU A 20 5.41 13.62 3.79
N GLY A 21 5.84 14.89 3.79
CA GLY A 21 5.22 15.95 4.59
C GLY A 21 5.39 15.80 6.10
N THR A 22 6.43 15.07 6.53
CA THR A 22 6.68 14.76 7.95
C THR A 22 7.68 15.72 8.60
N ARG A 23 7.64 15.85 9.93
CA ARG A 23 8.47 16.82 10.68
C ARG A 23 9.57 16.18 11.50
N GLY A 24 9.41 14.93 11.93
CA GLY A 24 10.39 14.23 12.78
C GLY A 24 11.01 13.01 12.13
N VAL A 25 12.25 12.66 12.50
CA VAL A 25 12.97 11.48 11.95
C VAL A 25 12.16 10.20 12.09
N SER A 26 11.69 9.91 13.30
CA SER A 26 10.88 8.70 13.57
C SER A 26 9.57 8.70 12.79
N GLU A 27 8.95 9.86 12.61
CA GLU A 27 7.73 10.01 11.83
C GLU A 27 8.00 9.72 10.35
N THR A 28 9.08 10.29 9.79
CA THR A 28 9.51 10.05 8.41
C THR A 28 9.83 8.58 8.16
N ILE A 29 10.57 7.94 9.07
CA ILE A 29 10.93 6.52 8.93
C ILE A 29 9.68 5.64 8.98
N ASN A 30 8.79 5.86 9.94
CA ASN A 30 7.55 5.08 10.04
C ASN A 30 6.65 5.28 8.82
N ALA A 31 6.51 6.53 8.33
CA ALA A 31 5.75 6.84 7.14
C ALA A 31 6.35 6.20 5.88
N ALA A 32 7.68 6.24 5.73
CA ALA A 32 8.38 5.61 4.62
C ALA A 32 8.18 4.09 4.62
N MET A 33 8.35 3.45 5.78
CA MET A 33 8.14 2.00 5.93
C MET A 33 6.69 1.61 5.64
N ALA A 34 5.72 2.38 6.13
CA ALA A 34 4.31 2.14 5.83
C ALA A 34 3.99 2.29 4.34
N ALA A 35 4.59 3.26 3.67
CA ALA A 35 4.43 3.46 2.22
C ALA A 35 5.00 2.27 1.41
N VAL A 36 6.17 1.75 1.80
CA VAL A 36 6.78 0.58 1.17
C VAL A 36 5.92 -0.67 1.35
N VAL A 37 5.43 -0.94 2.57
CA VAL A 37 4.55 -2.08 2.84
C VAL A 37 3.26 -1.94 2.04
N ARG A 38 2.62 -0.77 2.07
CA ARG A 38 1.40 -0.50 1.29
C ARG A 38 1.61 -0.75 -0.20
N ARG A 39 2.74 -0.33 -0.75
CA ARG A 39 3.09 -0.55 -2.16
C ARG A 39 3.27 -2.03 -2.46
N ALA A 40 4.02 -2.75 -1.64
CA ALA A 40 4.20 -4.20 -1.79
C ALA A 40 2.86 -4.95 -1.75
N THR A 41 1.96 -4.58 -0.83
CA THR A 41 0.60 -5.14 -0.77
C THR A 41 -0.21 -4.82 -2.02
N LEU A 42 -0.14 -3.58 -2.54
CA LEU A 42 -0.83 -3.24 -3.79
C LEU A 42 -0.27 -3.99 -5.00
N ASP A 43 1.04 -4.17 -5.07
CA ASP A 43 1.69 -4.93 -6.15
C ASP A 43 1.30 -6.43 -6.07
N GLU A 44 1.18 -6.99 -4.87
CA GLU A 44 0.64 -8.35 -4.65
C GLU A 44 -0.83 -8.46 -5.08
N PHE A 45 -1.66 -7.46 -4.78
CA PHE A 45 -3.05 -7.42 -5.24
C PHE A 45 -3.17 -7.23 -6.75
N THR A 46 -2.26 -6.48 -7.37
CA THR A 46 -2.24 -6.26 -8.83
C THR A 46 -1.81 -7.53 -9.58
N LEU A 47 -0.99 -8.39 -8.97
CA LEU A 47 -0.66 -9.72 -9.49
C LEU A 47 -1.84 -10.69 -9.49
N ARG A 48 -2.85 -10.46 -8.66
CA ARG A 48 -4.15 -11.13 -8.77
C ARG A 48 -5.00 -10.35 -9.78
N ASP A 49 -4.58 -10.41 -11.03
CA ASP A 49 -5.46 -10.10 -12.15
C ASP A 49 -6.64 -11.06 -12.05
N PHE A 50 -7.76 -10.56 -11.54
CA PHE A 50 -8.99 -11.32 -11.53
C PHE A 50 -9.41 -11.38 -13.00
N ASP A 51 -9.08 -12.49 -13.66
CA ASP A 51 -9.56 -12.86 -14.99
C ASP A 51 -11.06 -13.18 -14.89
N ILE A 52 -11.85 -12.17 -14.51
CA ILE A 52 -13.30 -12.16 -14.52
C ILE A 52 -13.67 -11.27 -15.67
N THR A 53 -14.21 -11.89 -16.70
CA THR A 53 -14.78 -11.17 -17.82
C THR A 53 -16.08 -10.50 -17.40
N ASP A 54 -16.46 -9.41 -18.07
CA ASP A 54 -17.75 -8.73 -17.84
C ASP A 54 -18.96 -9.68 -18.01
N THR A 55 -18.78 -10.75 -18.79
CA THR A 55 -19.80 -11.79 -19.02
C THR A 55 -19.99 -12.67 -17.78
N GLU A 56 -18.89 -13.14 -17.17
CA GLU A 56 -18.94 -13.93 -15.93
C GLU A 56 -19.50 -13.13 -14.76
N LEU A 57 -19.20 -11.83 -14.69
CA LEU A 57 -19.77 -10.94 -13.69
C LEU A 57 -21.28 -10.74 -13.88
N ALA A 58 -21.75 -10.65 -15.13
CA ALA A 58 -23.17 -10.53 -15.44
C ALA A 58 -23.95 -11.80 -15.08
N ASP A 59 -23.36 -12.98 -15.30
CA ASP A 59 -23.99 -14.26 -14.96
C ASP A 59 -24.07 -14.48 -13.44
N SER A 60 -23.04 -14.10 -12.69
CA SER A 60 -23.09 -14.13 -11.21
C SER A 60 -24.19 -13.23 -10.63
N ARG A 61 -24.52 -12.11 -11.29
CA ARG A 61 -25.64 -11.23 -10.87
C ARG A 61 -27.00 -11.85 -11.16
N ARG A 62 -27.14 -12.63 -12.25
CA ARG A 62 -28.39 -13.32 -12.59
C ARG A 62 -28.72 -14.42 -11.60
N ASP A 63 -27.73 -15.20 -11.16
CA ASP A 63 -27.94 -16.26 -10.16
C ASP A 63 -28.52 -15.75 -8.83
N ARG A 64 -28.14 -14.53 -8.40
CA ARG A 64 -28.71 -13.90 -7.20
C ARG A 64 -30.15 -13.42 -7.39
N SER A 65 -30.56 -13.11 -8.61
CA SER A 65 -31.93 -12.65 -8.91
C SER A 65 -32.94 -13.79 -9.03
N VAL A 66 -32.47 -15.04 -9.15
CA VAL A 66 -33.32 -16.24 -9.25
C VAL A 66 -33.55 -16.90 -7.88
N SER A 67 -32.73 -16.58 -6.87
CA SER A 67 -32.85 -17.10 -5.50
C SER A 67 -33.61 -16.17 -4.52
N ALA A 68 -34.42 -15.22 -5.03
CA ALA A 68 -35.25 -14.32 -4.23
C ALA A 68 -36.75 -14.57 -4.47
#